data_AF-A0AAD6KQR9-F1
#
_entry.id   AF-A0AAD6KQR9-F1
#
_cell.length_a   1.000
_cell.length_b   1.000
_cell.length_c   1.000
_cell.angle_alpha   90.00
_cell.angle_beta   90.00
_cell.angle_gamma   90.00
#
_symmetry.space_group_name_H-M   'P 1'
#
loop_
_entity.id
_entity.type
_entity.pdbx_description
1 polymer ?
#
loop_
_entity_poly.entity_id
_entity_poly.type
_entity_poly.pdbx_seq_one_letter_code
_entity_poly.pdbx_strand_id
1 'polypeptide(L)'
;MGEEGDNSNNNKNGNSSSWEAMEELQRTVKESAIRSALSFQESSSSHLRSFQDHVPEAISKFNSYENAFFSKIKEELLTAKDHPAAAIGLTLTAGLFLMRGPRRFLFRNTLGRFQSEEAQFLKAEKTVKEFSFSVDLMKKESRKLLERASLAEKEMKNGHTELLDTGSQIQRHAKSVDKVETKAAGMD
;
A
#
# COMPACT_ATOMS: atom_id res chain seq x y z
N MET A 1 61.06 -18.32 -1.91
CA MET A 1 60.57 -17.04 -1.36
C MET A 1 60.30 -16.13 -2.54
N GLY A 2 59.09 -15.64 -2.79
CA GLY A 2 57.84 -15.70 -2.04
C GLY A 2 56.66 -15.43 -2.98
N GLU A 3 55.48 -15.85 -2.52
CA GLU A 3 54.18 -15.79 -3.18
C GLU A 3 53.60 -14.36 -3.22
N GLU A 4 52.76 -14.08 -4.22
CA GLU A 4 51.59 -13.18 -4.25
C GLU A 4 51.10 -13.18 -5.72
N GLY A 5 49.87 -13.52 -6.11
CA GLY A 5 48.60 -13.65 -5.41
C GLY A 5 47.52 -13.23 -6.41
N ASP A 6 46.94 -14.20 -7.14
CA ASP A 6 45.89 -14.00 -8.13
C ASP A 6 44.63 -13.39 -7.47
N ASN A 7 44.24 -12.18 -7.89
CA ASN A 7 43.01 -11.54 -7.45
C ASN A 7 42.14 -11.13 -8.64
N SER A 8 41.47 -12.10 -9.25
CA SER A 8 40.41 -11.85 -10.23
C SER A 8 39.47 -13.03 -10.33
N ASN A 9 38.67 -13.30 -9.30
CA ASN A 9 37.49 -14.18 -9.40
C ASN A 9 36.60 -14.02 -8.16
N ASN A 10 35.86 -12.91 -8.04
CA ASN A 10 34.85 -12.80 -6.96
C ASN A 10 33.55 -12.08 -7.33
N ASN A 11 33.31 -11.74 -8.61
CA ASN A 11 32.16 -10.90 -8.97
C ASN A 11 31.08 -11.58 -9.83
N LYS A 12 31.05 -12.93 -9.88
CA LYS A 12 30.03 -13.70 -10.64
C LYS A 12 29.10 -14.56 -9.77
N ASN A 13 29.44 -14.81 -8.51
CA ASN A 13 28.65 -15.68 -7.62
C ASN A 13 27.59 -14.94 -6.79
N GLY A 14 27.56 -13.60 -6.81
CA GLY A 14 26.60 -12.80 -6.03
C GLY A 14 25.20 -12.70 -6.65
N ASN A 15 25.09 -12.88 -7.98
CA ASN A 15 23.83 -12.65 -8.67
C ASN A 15 22.94 -13.90 -8.75
N SER A 16 23.47 -15.12 -8.86
CA SER A 16 22.63 -16.32 -8.98
C SER A 16 21.94 -16.68 -7.66
N SER A 17 22.67 -16.56 -6.54
CA SER A 17 22.13 -16.80 -5.19
C SER A 17 21.03 -15.81 -4.80
N SER A 18 21.13 -14.56 -5.26
CA SER A 18 20.10 -13.55 -5.01
C SER A 18 18.80 -13.83 -5.76
N TRP A 19 18.84 -14.40 -6.96
CA TRP A 19 17.63 -14.74 -7.72
C TRP A 19 16.94 -15.99 -7.17
N GLU A 20 17.71 -17.00 -6.78
CA GLU A 20 17.19 -18.22 -6.15
C GLU A 20 16.53 -17.91 -4.79
N ALA A 21 17.17 -17.07 -3.96
CA ALA A 21 16.58 -16.61 -2.70
C ALA A 21 15.27 -15.83 -2.89
N MET A 22 15.16 -15.06 -3.98
CA MET A 22 13.95 -14.30 -4.31
C MET A 22 12.80 -15.22 -4.71
N GLU A 23 13.08 -16.29 -5.45
CA GLU A 23 12.09 -17.30 -5.84
C GLU A 23 11.63 -18.17 -4.67
N GLU A 24 12.53 -18.51 -3.75
CA GLU A 24 12.19 -19.26 -2.54
C GLU A 24 11.32 -18.42 -1.58
N LEU A 25 11.61 -17.12 -1.45
CA LEU A 25 10.75 -16.19 -0.72
C LEU A 25 9.38 -16.04 -1.38
N GLN A 26 9.32 -15.93 -2.71
CA GLN A 26 8.05 -15.88 -3.45
C GLN A 26 7.20 -17.13 -3.25
N ARG A 27 7.82 -18.32 -3.25
CA ARG A 27 7.13 -19.59 -3.00
C ARG A 27 6.65 -19.69 -1.56
N THR A 28 7.50 -19.37 -0.59
CA THR A 28 7.17 -19.40 0.83
C THR A 28 6.04 -18.43 1.17
N VAL A 29 6.03 -17.23 0.59
CA VAL A 29 4.95 -16.24 0.78
C VAL A 29 3.65 -16.70 0.12
N LYS A 30 3.70 -17.32 -1.07
CA LYS A 30 2.50 -17.87 -1.72
C LYS A 30 1.90 -19.02 -0.92
N GLU A 31 2.74 -19.95 -0.45
CA GLU A 31 2.28 -21.08 0.36
C GLU A 31 1.77 -20.63 1.72
N SER A 32 2.41 -19.65 2.37
CA SER A 32 1.92 -19.10 3.62
C SER A 32 0.62 -18.31 3.44
N ALA A 33 0.47 -17.57 2.33
CA ALA A 33 -0.76 -16.83 2.02
C ALA A 33 -1.93 -17.77 1.73
N ILE A 34 -1.71 -18.87 0.98
CA ILE A 34 -2.75 -19.87 0.70
C ILE A 34 -3.15 -20.59 1.99
N ARG A 35 -2.17 -21.00 2.82
CA ARG A 35 -2.43 -21.68 4.08
C ARG A 35 -3.11 -20.74 5.11
N SER A 36 -2.75 -19.46 5.10
CA SER A 36 -3.40 -18.41 5.91
C SER A 36 -4.84 -18.14 5.46
N ALA A 37 -5.09 -18.01 4.16
CA ALA A 37 -6.43 -17.82 3.60
C ALA A 37 -7.37 -19.02 3.88
N LEU A 38 -6.85 -20.24 3.75
CA LEU A 38 -7.59 -21.46 4.11
C LEU A 38 -7.90 -21.51 5.61
N SER A 39 -6.92 -21.20 6.47
CA SER A 39 -7.15 -21.19 7.92
C SER A 39 -8.14 -20.10 8.37
N PHE A 40 -8.18 -18.96 7.68
CA PHE A 40 -9.13 -17.89 7.95
C PHE A 40 -10.56 -18.28 7.52
N GLN A 41 -10.72 -18.92 6.36
CA GLN A 41 -12.02 -19.40 5.90
C GLN A 41 -12.59 -20.50 6.81
N GLU A 42 -11.74 -21.41 7.28
CA GLU A 42 -12.14 -22.52 8.16
C GLU A 42 -12.44 -22.03 9.59
N SER A 43 -11.63 -21.10 10.12
CA SER A 43 -11.84 -20.42 11.40
C SER A 43 -13.11 -19.55 11.40
N SER A 44 -13.37 -18.77 10.35
CA SER A 44 -14.56 -17.93 10.25
C SER A 44 -15.87 -18.75 10.28
N SER A 45 -15.88 -19.90 9.60
CA SER A 45 -17.08 -20.74 9.51
C SER A 45 -17.49 -21.41 10.83
N SER A 46 -16.52 -21.78 11.68
CA SER A 46 -16.78 -22.40 12.99
C SER A 46 -17.15 -21.37 14.05
N HIS A 47 -16.56 -20.17 14.00
CA HIS A 47 -16.95 -19.05 14.86
C HIS A 47 -18.35 -18.52 14.54
N LEU A 48 -18.76 -18.45 13.26
CA LEU A 48 -20.11 -18.06 12.88
C LEU A 48 -21.19 -19.09 13.27
N ARG A 49 -20.88 -20.39 13.16
CA ARG A 49 -21.77 -21.47 13.63
C ARG A 49 -21.92 -21.47 15.15
N SER A 50 -20.82 -21.32 15.89
CA SER A 50 -20.87 -21.15 17.35
C SER A 50 -21.69 -19.91 17.76
N PHE A 51 -21.58 -18.81 17.01
CA PHE A 51 -22.43 -17.64 17.25
C PHE A 51 -23.91 -17.95 17.01
N GLN A 52 -24.25 -18.67 15.93
CA GLN A 52 -25.63 -19.08 15.64
C GLN A 52 -26.24 -19.95 16.75
N ASP A 53 -25.44 -20.81 17.39
CA ASP A 53 -25.92 -21.65 18.49
C ASP A 53 -26.13 -20.85 19.79
N HIS A 54 -25.37 -19.77 20.01
CA HIS A 54 -25.53 -18.88 21.17
C HIS A 54 -26.51 -17.72 20.96
N VAL A 55 -26.88 -17.41 19.71
CA VAL A 55 -27.90 -16.41 19.36
C VAL A 55 -29.26 -16.70 20.00
N PRO A 56 -29.85 -17.91 19.95
CA PRO A 56 -31.15 -18.17 20.57
C PRO A 56 -31.11 -18.07 22.10
N GLU A 57 -29.99 -18.41 22.74
CA GLU A 57 -29.78 -18.23 24.18
C GLU A 57 -29.60 -16.76 24.56
N ALA A 58 -28.87 -16.00 23.75
CA ALA A 58 -28.72 -14.56 23.92
C ALA A 58 -30.07 -13.84 23.70
N ILE A 59 -30.85 -14.24 22.71
CA ILE A 59 -32.19 -13.71 22.43
C ILE A 59 -33.14 -14.04 23.59
N SER A 60 -33.11 -15.25 24.14
CA SER A 60 -34.01 -15.60 25.26
C SER A 60 -33.65 -14.84 26.55
N LYS A 61 -32.36 -14.71 26.86
CA LYS A 61 -31.88 -13.87 27.98
C LYS A 61 -32.24 -12.40 27.75
N PHE A 62 -32.03 -11.89 26.54
CA PHE A 62 -32.37 -10.53 26.17
C PHE A 62 -33.88 -10.27 26.28
N ASN A 63 -34.73 -11.15 25.76
CA ASN A 63 -36.18 -11.05 25.88
C ASN A 63 -36.65 -11.08 27.34
N SER A 64 -35.99 -11.85 28.21
CA SER A 64 -36.30 -11.86 29.65
C SER A 64 -35.95 -10.53 30.30
N TYR A 65 -34.81 -9.92 29.96
CA TYR A 65 -34.41 -8.60 30.45
C TYR A 65 -35.29 -7.49 29.87
N GLU A 66 -35.63 -7.55 28.59
CA GLU A 66 -36.56 -6.61 27.95
C GLU A 66 -37.93 -6.69 28.62
N ASN A 67 -38.49 -7.88 28.81
CA ASN A 67 -39.80 -8.02 29.47
C ASN A 67 -39.77 -7.49 30.90
N ALA A 68 -38.71 -7.77 31.68
CA ALA A 68 -38.58 -7.24 33.04
C ALA A 68 -38.38 -5.72 33.08
N PHE A 69 -37.65 -5.16 32.10
CA PHE A 69 -37.42 -3.73 31.97
C PHE A 69 -38.70 -3.01 31.56
N PHE A 70 -39.41 -3.50 30.54
CA PHE A 70 -40.70 -2.94 30.11
C PHE A 70 -41.78 -3.13 31.16
N SER A 71 -41.80 -4.23 31.92
CA SER A 71 -42.74 -4.41 33.02
C SER A 71 -42.45 -3.41 34.15
N LYS A 72 -41.17 -3.21 34.51
CA LYS A 72 -40.78 -2.20 35.51
C LYS A 72 -41.06 -0.78 35.05
N ILE A 73 -40.80 -0.45 33.79
CA ILE A 73 -41.16 0.86 33.24
C ILE A 73 -42.68 1.03 33.24
N LYS A 74 -43.45 0.00 32.91
CA LYS A 74 -44.91 0.08 32.91
C LYS A 74 -45.47 0.24 34.33
N GLU A 75 -44.86 -0.44 35.30
CA GLU A 75 -45.18 -0.34 36.72
C GLU A 75 -44.78 1.04 37.28
N GLU A 76 -43.55 1.50 37.03
CA GLU A 76 -43.10 2.86 37.36
C GLU A 76 -43.88 3.94 36.62
N LEU A 77 -44.37 3.72 35.39
CA LEU A 77 -45.20 4.67 34.66
C LEU A 77 -46.61 4.76 35.25
N LEU A 78 -47.16 3.64 35.74
CA LEU A 78 -48.39 3.59 36.52
C LEU A 78 -48.22 4.32 37.87
N THR A 79 -47.06 4.18 38.53
CA THR A 79 -46.70 4.88 39.77
C THR A 79 -46.31 6.36 39.53
N ALA A 80 -45.72 6.69 38.38
CA ALA A 80 -45.29 8.05 38.01
C ALA A 80 -46.46 8.96 37.62
N LYS A 81 -47.69 8.43 37.56
CA LYS A 81 -48.90 9.25 37.56
C LYS A 81 -48.94 10.19 38.78
N ASP A 82 -48.24 9.83 39.86
CA ASP A 82 -48.11 10.62 41.09
C ASP A 82 -46.87 11.54 41.09
N HIS A 83 -45.93 11.39 40.14
CA HIS A 83 -44.70 12.20 40.01
C HIS A 83 -44.47 12.68 38.56
N PRO A 84 -45.03 13.84 38.15
CA PRO A 84 -45.06 14.29 36.76
C PRO A 84 -43.68 14.61 36.16
N ALA A 85 -42.66 14.88 36.98
CA ALA A 85 -41.32 15.22 36.51
C ALA A 85 -40.59 14.04 35.84
N ALA A 86 -40.81 12.80 36.30
CA ALA A 86 -40.18 11.60 35.74
C ALA A 86 -40.84 11.17 34.41
N ALA A 87 -42.16 11.35 34.29
CA ALA A 87 -42.93 11.00 33.10
C ALA A 87 -42.53 11.81 31.84
N ILE A 88 -42.07 13.05 32.03
CA ILE A 88 -41.59 13.91 30.93
C ILE A 88 -40.33 13.33 30.28
N GLY A 89 -39.38 12.82 31.06
CA GLY A 89 -38.15 12.23 30.53
C GLY A 89 -38.41 10.96 29.70
N LEU A 90 -39.29 10.10 30.19
CA LEU A 90 -39.69 8.86 29.51
C LEU A 90 -40.47 9.13 28.21
N THR A 91 -41.40 10.08 28.22
CA THR A 91 -42.17 10.44 27.02
C THR A 91 -41.31 11.11 25.96
N LEU A 92 -40.35 11.96 26.35
CA LEU A 92 -39.40 12.59 25.42
C LEU A 92 -38.48 11.56 24.75
N THR A 93 -37.94 10.60 25.52
CA THR A 93 -37.04 9.57 24.99
C THR A 93 -37.78 8.56 24.11
N ALA A 94 -38.96 8.09 24.52
CA ALA A 94 -39.82 7.25 23.70
C ALA A 94 -40.28 7.98 22.42
N GLY A 95 -40.64 9.26 22.53
CA GLY A 95 -40.98 10.12 21.40
C GLY A 95 -39.83 10.25 20.41
N LEU A 96 -38.60 10.47 20.90
CA LEU A 96 -37.40 10.58 20.05
C LEU A 96 -37.12 9.29 19.28
N PHE A 97 -37.33 8.13 19.90
CA PHE A 97 -37.16 6.82 19.25
C PHE A 97 -38.25 6.52 18.21
N LEU A 98 -39.48 6.96 18.46
CA LEU A 98 -40.62 6.75 17.57
C LEU A 98 -40.59 7.71 16.35
N MET A 99 -39.93 8.86 16.49
CA MET A 99 -39.77 9.83 15.40
C MET A 99 -38.91 9.27 14.25
N ARG A 100 -39.38 9.50 13.02
CA ARG A 100 -38.79 8.94 11.79
C ARG A 100 -37.38 9.47 11.48
N GLY A 101 -37.06 10.68 11.96
CA GLY A 101 -35.77 11.35 11.76
C GLY A 101 -34.62 10.78 12.61
N PRO A 102 -34.72 10.81 13.95
CA PRO A 102 -33.69 10.27 14.85
C PRO A 102 -33.41 8.78 14.61
N ARG A 103 -34.45 8.00 14.29
CA ARG A 103 -34.29 6.61 13.84
C ARG A 103 -33.38 6.56 12.61
N ARG A 104 -33.69 7.28 11.53
CA ARG A 104 -32.84 7.32 10.32
C ARG A 104 -31.42 7.81 10.60
N PHE A 105 -31.26 8.74 11.55
CA PHE A 105 -29.96 9.25 11.98
C PHE A 105 -29.13 8.18 12.70
N LEU A 106 -29.72 7.48 13.68
CA LEU A 106 -29.08 6.37 14.38
C LEU A 106 -28.68 5.27 13.40
N PHE A 107 -29.60 4.83 12.54
CA PHE A 107 -29.31 3.81 11.52
C PHE A 107 -28.19 4.21 10.57
N ARG A 108 -28.10 5.48 10.17
CA ARG A 108 -27.04 5.94 9.26
C ARG A 108 -25.68 6.06 9.95
N ASN A 109 -25.66 6.33 11.26
CA ASN A 109 -24.44 6.53 12.02
C ASN A 109 -23.90 5.24 12.69
N THR A 110 -24.77 4.30 13.04
CA THR A 110 -24.39 3.02 13.65
C THR A 110 -24.31 1.90 12.62
N LEU A 111 -25.33 1.70 11.77
CA LEU A 111 -25.31 0.64 10.76
C LEU A 111 -24.43 0.95 9.54
N GLY A 112 -24.22 2.23 9.23
CA GLY A 112 -23.28 2.64 8.17
C GLY A 112 -21.81 2.32 8.48
N ARG A 113 -21.46 2.12 9.77
CA ARG A 113 -20.12 1.69 10.20
C ARG A 113 -19.94 0.17 10.15
N PHE A 114 -21.02 -0.59 10.10
CA PHE A 114 -21.02 -2.03 9.83
C PHE A 114 -21.06 -2.32 8.30
N GLN A 115 -20.36 -1.52 7.49
CA GLN A 115 -19.99 -1.96 6.14
C GLN A 115 -19.22 -3.26 6.32
N SER A 116 -19.83 -4.37 5.89
CA SER A 116 -19.29 -5.74 5.99
C SER A 116 -17.79 -5.74 5.77
N GLU A 117 -17.03 -6.45 6.59
CA GLU A 117 -15.58 -6.60 6.45
C GLU A 117 -15.19 -6.99 5.01
N GLU A 118 -16.07 -7.74 4.33
CA GLU A 118 -15.94 -8.11 2.92
C GLU A 118 -15.94 -6.90 1.97
N ALA A 119 -16.76 -5.88 2.22
CA ALA A 119 -16.81 -4.68 1.39
C ALA A 119 -15.55 -3.80 1.56
N GLN A 120 -14.98 -3.78 2.77
CA GLN A 120 -13.71 -3.09 3.01
C GLN A 120 -12.54 -3.85 2.39
N PHE A 121 -12.56 -5.19 2.48
CA PHE A 121 -11.57 -6.05 1.84
C PHE A 121 -11.57 -5.90 0.32
N LEU A 122 -12.74 -5.96 -0.33
CA LEU A 122 -12.86 -5.76 -1.78
C LEU A 122 -12.35 -4.39 -2.23
N LYS A 123 -12.60 -3.35 -1.43
CA LYS A 123 -12.08 -2.00 -1.70
C LYS A 123 -10.55 -1.96 -1.57
N ALA A 124 -9.99 -2.60 -0.54
CA ALA A 124 -8.55 -2.69 -0.36
C ALA A 124 -7.88 -3.50 -1.49
N GLU A 125 -8.45 -4.65 -1.86
CA GLU A 125 -7.95 -5.49 -2.95
C GLU A 125 -7.94 -4.74 -4.29
N LYS A 126 -9.02 -4.03 -4.60
CA LYS A 126 -9.08 -3.19 -5.82
C LYS A 126 -7.99 -2.12 -5.81
N THR A 127 -7.79 -1.46 -4.67
CA THR A 127 -6.78 -0.39 -4.53
C THR A 127 -5.36 -0.95 -4.69
N VAL A 128 -5.08 -2.12 -4.12
CA VAL A 128 -3.78 -2.81 -4.26
C VAL A 128 -3.55 -3.23 -5.71
N LYS A 129 -4.57 -3.76 -6.40
CA LYS A 129 -4.49 -4.13 -7.83
C LYS A 129 -4.20 -2.91 -8.71
N GLU A 130 -4.93 -1.81 -8.51
CA GLU A 130 -4.71 -0.56 -9.24
C GLU A 130 -3.30 -0.01 -9.00
N PHE A 131 -2.83 -0.03 -7.75
CA PHE A 131 -1.48 0.40 -7.41
C PHE A 131 -0.40 -0.49 -8.06
N SER A 132 -0.58 -1.81 -8.04
CA SER A 132 0.36 -2.75 -8.68
C SER A 132 0.51 -2.49 -10.18
N PHE A 133 -0.60 -2.21 -10.87
CA PHE A 133 -0.60 -1.87 -12.29
C PHE A 133 0.13 -0.54 -12.56
N SER A 134 -0.10 0.47 -11.71
CA SER A 134 0.57 1.77 -11.81
C SER A 134 2.08 1.65 -11.60
N VAL A 135 2.51 0.87 -10.61
CA VAL A 135 3.94 0.60 -10.36
C VAL A 135 4.58 -0.13 -11.54
N ASP A 136 3.90 -1.10 -12.13
CA ASP A 136 4.41 -1.80 -13.31
C ASP A 136 4.56 -0.90 -14.53
N LEU A 137 3.60 0.01 -14.74
CA LEU A 137 3.68 1.02 -15.80
C LEU A 137 4.86 1.97 -15.54
N MET A 138 4.98 2.50 -14.33
CA MET A 138 6.07 3.37 -13.93
C MET A 138 7.43 2.68 -14.11
N LYS A 139 7.56 1.41 -13.72
CA LYS A 139 8.79 0.63 -13.89
C LYS A 139 9.17 0.49 -15.37
N LYS A 140 8.20 0.32 -16.27
CA LYS A 140 8.44 0.27 -17.72
C LYS A 140 8.89 1.63 -18.25
N GLU A 141 8.25 2.72 -17.85
CA GLU A 141 8.61 4.06 -18.28
C GLU A 141 9.98 4.49 -17.73
N SER A 142 10.27 4.23 -16.45
CA SER A 142 11.58 4.50 -15.84
C SER A 142 12.71 3.77 -16.54
N ARG A 143 12.52 2.49 -16.94
CA ARG A 143 13.53 1.76 -17.73
C ARG A 143 13.82 2.45 -19.07
N LYS A 144 12.78 2.89 -19.78
CA LYS A 144 12.94 3.62 -21.06
C LYS A 144 13.69 4.93 -20.86
N LEU A 145 13.38 5.67 -19.80
CA LEU A 145 14.08 6.91 -19.49
C LEU A 145 15.55 6.67 -19.13
N LEU A 146 15.83 5.64 -18.32
CA LEU A 146 17.19 5.28 -17.93
C LEU A 146 18.01 4.85 -19.13
N GLU A 147 17.45 4.04 -20.03
CA GLU A 147 18.11 3.63 -21.27
C GLU A 147 18.47 4.86 -22.13
N ARG A 148 17.52 5.77 -22.34
CA ARG A 148 17.76 7.03 -23.08
C ARG A 148 18.80 7.92 -22.41
N ALA A 149 18.75 8.04 -21.08
CA ALA A 149 19.71 8.84 -20.32
C ALA A 149 21.12 8.22 -20.41
N SER A 150 21.24 6.91 -20.30
CA SER A 150 22.52 6.21 -20.41
C SER A 150 23.14 6.32 -21.82
N LEU A 151 22.29 6.28 -22.84
CA LEU A 151 22.71 6.47 -24.23
C LEU A 151 23.17 7.92 -24.46
N ALA A 152 22.39 8.90 -24.00
CA ALA A 152 22.75 10.31 -24.09
C ALA A 152 24.06 10.62 -23.31
N GLU A 153 24.27 10.02 -22.15
CA GLU A 153 25.51 10.16 -21.38
C GLU A 153 26.71 9.62 -22.17
N LYS A 154 26.56 8.44 -22.79
CA LYS A 154 27.61 7.84 -23.61
C LYS A 154 27.94 8.70 -24.81
N GLU A 155 26.93 9.20 -25.52
CA GLU A 155 27.11 10.10 -26.67
C GLU A 155 27.78 11.41 -26.26
N MET A 156 27.40 11.99 -25.12
CA MET A 156 28.01 13.20 -24.60
C MET A 156 29.50 13.00 -24.26
N LYS A 157 29.84 11.89 -23.59
CA LYS A 157 31.24 11.57 -23.28
C LYS A 157 32.06 11.39 -24.55
N ASN A 158 31.54 10.65 -25.53
CA ASN A 158 32.21 10.44 -26.81
C ASN A 158 32.40 11.78 -27.56
N GLY A 159 31.35 12.58 -27.67
CA GLY A 159 31.43 13.90 -28.30
C GLY A 159 32.42 14.83 -27.60
N HIS A 160 32.48 14.80 -26.26
CA HIS A 160 33.48 15.56 -25.51
C HIS A 160 34.91 15.13 -25.84
N THR A 161 35.17 13.82 -25.92
CA THR A 161 36.51 13.33 -26.28
C THR A 161 36.89 13.69 -27.72
N GLU A 162 35.95 13.64 -28.66
CA GLU A 162 36.17 14.00 -30.06
C GLU A 162 36.49 15.49 -30.23
N LEU A 163 35.81 16.36 -29.46
CA LEU A 163 36.08 17.79 -29.44
C LEU A 163 37.47 18.10 -28.87
N LEU A 164 37.89 17.42 -27.81
CA LEU A 164 39.22 17.60 -27.23
C LEU A 164 40.34 17.16 -28.19
N ASP A 165 40.15 16.03 -28.87
CA ASP A 165 41.10 15.54 -29.87
C ASP A 165 41.20 16.51 -31.05
N THR A 166 40.07 16.90 -31.63
CA THR A 166 40.02 17.86 -32.74
C THR A 166 40.65 19.20 -32.34
N GLY A 167 40.34 19.71 -31.14
CA GLY A 167 40.95 20.93 -30.61
C GLY A 167 42.48 20.83 -30.46
N SER A 168 42.97 19.68 -30.01
CA SER A 168 44.41 19.40 -29.90
C SER A 168 45.10 19.38 -31.27
N GLN A 169 44.46 18.78 -32.28
CA GLN A 169 44.96 18.76 -33.65
C GLN A 169 45.01 20.17 -34.25
N ILE A 170 43.94 20.96 -34.09
CA ILE A 170 43.89 22.37 -34.55
C ILE A 170 45.00 23.19 -33.90
N GLN A 171 45.17 23.08 -32.58
CA GLN A 171 46.24 23.80 -31.87
C GLN A 171 47.63 23.41 -32.37
N ARG A 172 47.86 22.13 -32.65
CA ARG A 172 49.12 21.64 -33.22
C ARG A 172 49.36 22.21 -34.61
N HIS A 173 48.35 22.20 -35.49
CA HIS A 173 48.47 22.77 -36.83
C HIS A 173 48.72 24.28 -36.78
N ALA A 174 48.01 25.02 -35.93
CA ALA A 174 48.22 26.46 -35.74
C ALA A 174 49.66 26.77 -35.29
N LYS A 175 50.19 26.05 -34.29
CA LYS A 175 51.59 26.20 -33.86
C LYS A 175 52.59 25.85 -34.96
N SER A 176 52.28 24.87 -35.80
CA SER A 176 53.14 24.50 -36.93
C SER A 176 53.16 25.61 -37.99
N VAL A 177 52.02 26.22 -38.29
CA VAL A 177 51.91 27.33 -39.24
C VAL A 177 52.65 28.57 -38.73
N ASP A 178 52.43 28.95 -37.47
CA ASP A 178 53.13 30.06 -36.81
C ASP A 178 54.66 29.90 -36.84
N LYS A 179 55.14 28.68 -36.61
CA LYS A 179 56.58 28.36 -36.72
C LYS A 179 57.12 28.46 -38.16
N VAL A 180 56.30 28.13 -39.16
CA VAL A 180 56.69 28.29 -40.58
C VAL A 180 56.72 29.77 -40.95
N GLU A 181 55.74 30.55 -40.50
CA GLU A 181 55.64 31.99 -40.75
C GLU A 181 56.81 32.76 -40.12
N THR A 182 57.10 32.52 -38.84
CA THR A 182 58.26 33.14 -38.15
C THR A 182 59.60 32.78 -38.79
N LYS A 183 59.75 31.57 -39.32
CA LYS A 183 60.97 31.15 -40.04
C LYS A 183 61.08 31.80 -41.42
N ALA A 184 59.96 32.00 -42.13
CA ALA A 184 59.93 32.69 -43.41
C ALA A 184 60.20 34.20 -43.24
N ALA A 185 59.60 34.84 -42.24
CA ALA A 185 59.80 36.26 -41.94
C ALA A 185 61.22 36.62 -41.46
N GLY A 186 62.01 35.63 -41.00
CA GLY A 186 63.42 35.81 -40.66
C GLY A 186 64.40 35.48 -41.79
N MET A 187 63.91 35.12 -42.98
CA MET A 187 64.71 34.85 -44.19
C MET A 187 64.61 35.96 -45.25
N ASP A 188 63.87 37.05 -44.97
CA ASP A 188 63.90 38.35 -45.67
C ASP A 188 64.80 39.34 -44.93
#